data_AF-A0A833VYV7-F1
#
_entry.id   AF-A0A833VYV7-F1
#
_cell.length_a   1.000
_cell.length_b   1.000
_cell.length_c   1.000
_cell.angle_alpha   90.00
_cell.angle_beta   90.00
_cell.angle_gamma   90.00
#
_symmetry.space_group_name_H-M   'P 1'
#
loop_
_entity.id
_entity.type
_entity.pdbx_description
1 polymer ?
#
loop_
_entity_poly.entity_id
_entity_poly.type
_entity_poly.pdbx_seq_one_letter_code
_entity_poly.pdbx_strand_id
1 'polypeptide(L)' 'RERVRVEAFNLAFAELRKLLPTLPPEKKLSKIEILRLAICYIAYLNHVLEA' A
#
# COMPACT_ATOMS: atom_id res chain seq x y z
N ARG A 1 -10.60 22.15 -7.55
CA ARG A 1 -10.54 20.94 -8.40
C ARG A 1 -9.28 20.14 -8.16
N GLU A 2 -8.08 20.74 -8.28
CA GLU A 2 -6.81 20.02 -8.05
C GLU A 2 -6.66 19.49 -6.62
N ARG A 3 -6.96 20.33 -5.63
CA ARG A 3 -6.93 19.95 -4.21
C ARG A 3 -7.77 18.69 -3.92
N VAL A 4 -8.98 18.62 -4.46
CA VAL A 4 -9.88 17.46 -4.30
C VAL A 4 -9.26 16.20 -4.92
N ARG A 5 -8.63 16.32 -6.09
CA ARG A 5 -7.92 15.21 -6.74
C ARG A 5 -6.75 14.72 -5.89
N VAL A 6 -5.96 15.64 -5.32
CA VAL A 6 -4.84 15.31 -4.43
C VAL A 6 -5.32 14.67 -3.13
N GLU A 7 -6.42 15.16 -2.54
CA GLU A 7 -7.05 14.57 -1.35
C GLU A 7 -7.54 13.15 -1.63
N ALA A 8 -8.25 12.92 -2.74
CA ALA A 8 -8.69 11.60 -3.16
C ALA A 8 -7.50 10.64 -3.40
N PHE A 9 -6.44 11.13 -4.04
CA PHE A 9 -5.21 10.36 -4.26
C PHE A 9 -4.53 9.95 -2.95
N ASN A 10 -4.41 10.87 -1.99
CA ASN A 10 -3.79 10.57 -0.70
C ASN A 10 -4.65 9.59 0.13
N LEU A 11 -5.98 9.68 0.03
CA LEU A 11 -6.89 8.72 0.66
C LEU A 11 -6.68 7.31 0.10
N ALA A 12 -6.56 7.16 -1.22
CA ALA A 12 -6.28 5.86 -1.84
C ALA A 12 -4.95 5.24 -1.36
N PHE A 13 -3.91 6.06 -1.19
CA PHE A 13 -2.63 5.61 -0.61
C PHE A 13 -2.77 5.20 0.87
N ALA A 14 -3.61 5.89 1.63
CA ALA A 14 -3.88 5.54 3.03
C ALA A 14 -4.63 4.21 3.14
N GLU A 15 -5.63 3.98 2.29
CA GLU A 15 -6.37 2.70 2.26
C GLU A 15 -5.47 1.54 1.82
N LEU A 16 -4.68 1.72 0.75
CA LEU A 16 -3.73 0.69 0.31
C LEU A 16 -2.75 0.33 1.43
N ARG A 17 -2.21 1.32 2.12
CA ARG A 17 -1.24 1.11 3.21
C ARG A 17 -1.81 0.26 4.35
N LYS A 18 -3.09 0.41 4.70
CA LYS A 18 -3.72 -0.38 5.78
C LYS A 18 -3.70 -1.89 5.51
N LEU A 19 -3.62 -2.29 4.24
CA LEU A 19 -3.57 -3.68 3.80
C LEU A 19 -2.15 -4.25 3.79
N LEU A 20 -1.11 -3.41 3.92
CA LEU A 20 0.27 -3.84 3.76
C LEU A 20 0.86 -4.33 5.08
N PRO A 21 1.56 -5.48 5.09
CA PRO A 21 2.23 -5.97 6.28
C PRO A 21 3.45 -5.08 6.60
N THR A 22 3.48 -4.49 7.80
CA THR A 22 4.63 -3.70 8.29
C THR A 22 4.93 -3.99 9.75
N LEU A 23 6.21 -3.89 10.12
CA LEU A 23 6.68 -3.99 11.49
C LEU A 23 7.59 -2.77 11.81
N PRO A 24 7.24 -1.91 12.77
CA PRO A 24 5.95 -1.87 13.48
C PRO A 24 4.77 -1.49 12.53
N PRO A 25 3.51 -1.80 12.88
CA PRO A 25 2.33 -1.48 12.05
C PRO A 25 2.20 0.01 11.66
N GLU A 26 2.72 0.90 12.51
CA GLU A 26 2.75 2.34 12.30
C GLU A 26 3.94 2.84 11.46
N LYS A 27 4.79 1.94 10.92
CA LYS A 27 5.98 2.29 10.13
C LYS A 27 5.64 3.23 8.99
N LYS A 28 6.17 4.47 8.98
CA LYS A 28 5.92 5.44 7.92
C LYS A 28 6.56 5.00 6.60
N LEU A 29 5.73 4.63 5.62
CA LEU A 29 6.10 4.37 4.23
C LEU A 29 5.85 5.60 3.36
N SER A 30 6.79 5.90 2.47
CA SER A 30 6.61 6.80 1.34
C SER A 30 5.69 6.19 0.28
N LYS A 31 5.21 7.00 -0.67
CA LYS A 31 4.32 6.54 -1.77
C LYS A 31 4.97 5.44 -2.61
N ILE A 32 6.26 5.56 -2.93
CA ILE A 32 6.97 4.55 -3.71
C ILE A 32 7.14 3.24 -2.92
N GLU A 33 7.40 3.31 -1.62
CA GLU A 33 7.49 2.12 -0.77
C GLU A 33 6.13 1.41 -0.66
N ILE A 34 5.03 2.16 -0.54
CA ILE A 34 3.66 1.60 -0.54
C ILE A 34 3.42 0.79 -1.82
N LEU A 35 3.74 1.34 -2.98
CA LEU A 35 3.54 0.65 -4.27
C LEU A 35 4.43 -0.60 -4.39
N ARG A 36 5.72 -0.49 -4.04
CA ARG A 36 6.65 -1.63 -4.09
C ARG A 36 6.22 -2.76 -3.16
N LEU A 37 5.85 -2.42 -1.93
CA LEU A 37 5.41 -3.40 -0.95
C LEU A 37 4.07 -4.05 -1.35
N ALA A 38 3.14 -3.30 -1.94
CA ALA A 38 1.89 -3.84 -2.48
C ALA A 38 2.15 -4.90 -3.58
N ILE A 39 3.04 -4.60 -4.53
CA ILE A 39 3.43 -5.53 -5.60
C ILE A 39 4.04 -6.80 -5.00
N CYS A 40 5.01 -6.65 -4.09
CA CYS A 40 5.63 -7.78 -3.41
C CYS A 40 4.62 -8.61 -2.62
N TYR A 41 3.66 -7.95 -1.95
CA TYR A 41 2.67 -8.64 -1.12
C TYR A 41 1.66 -9.40 -1.96
N ILE A 42 1.19 -8.85 -3.08
CA ILE A 42 0.35 -9.58 -4.04
C ILE A 42 1.07 -10.81 -4.56
N ALA A 43 2.34 -10.67 -4.98
CA ALA A 43 3.14 -11.81 -5.46
C ALA A 43 3.32 -12.89 -4.38
N TYR A 44 3.57 -12.49 -3.14
CA TYR A 44 3.66 -13.40 -2.00
C TYR A 44 2.34 -14.14 -1.76
N LEU A 45 1.21 -13.43 -1.73
CA LEU A 45 -0.10 -14.06 -1.51
C LEU A 45 -0.46 -15.05 -2.62
N ASN A 46 -0.16 -14.73 -3.88
CA ASN A 46 -0.34 -15.67 -4.99
C ASN A 46 0.51 -16.93 -4.80
N HIS A 47 1.78 -16.79 -4.41
CA HIS A 47 2.65 -17.94 -4.13
C HIS A 47 2.12 -18.81 -2.99
N VAL A 48 1.58 -18.20 -1.92
CA VAL A 48 0.97 -18.93 -0.79
C VAL A 48 -0.28 -19.69 -1.21
N LEU A 49 -1.06 -19.20 -2.17
CA LEU A 49 -2.28 -19.85 -2.65
C LEU A 49 -2.04 -20.96 -3.68
N GLU A 50 -0.91 -20.92 -4.39
CA GLU A 50 -0.50 -21.95 -5.36
C GLU A 50 0.24 -23.14 -4.72
N ALA A 51 0.68 -22.99 -3.47
CA ALA A 51 1.34 -24.02 -2.66
C ALA A 51 0.33 -24.82 -1.82
#